data_AF-R9IY90-F1
#
_entry.id   AF-R9IY90-F1
#
_cell.length_a   1.000
_cell.length_b   1.000
_cell.length_c   1.000
_cell.angle_alpha   90.00
_cell.angle_beta   90.00
_cell.angle_gamma   90.00
#
_symmetry.space_group_name_H-M   'P 1'
#
loop_
_entity.id
_entity.type
_entity.pdbx_description
1 polymer ?
#
loop_
_entity_poly.entity_id
_entity_poly.type
_entity_poly.pdbx_seq_one_letter_code
_entity_poly.pdbx_strand_id
1 'polypeptide(L)'
;MKNVLEQLYNGEIFPAEQYAPRGEEYWKIHQGHYHYYEDFIKLLAKLEPPLDERFIKIMDEQLDVIPFEFSETFIDGFKLGAKMMAEVFRDE
;
A
#
# COMPACT_ATOMS: atom_id res chain seq x y z
N MET A 1 23.66 18.53 5.86
CA MET A 1 23.00 17.24 6.06
C MET A 1 21.60 17.52 6.57
N LYS A 2 20.56 17.06 5.87
CA LYS A 2 19.18 17.14 6.37
C LYS A 2 19.01 16.15 7.52
N ASN A 3 18.22 16.47 8.54
CA ASN A 3 17.93 15.51 9.60
C ASN A 3 16.95 14.43 9.10
N VAL A 4 16.83 13.32 9.82
CA VAL A 4 15.99 12.17 9.39
C VAL A 4 14.51 12.54 9.21
N LEU A 5 14.00 13.51 9.98
CA LEU A 5 12.59 13.94 9.89
C LEU A 5 12.34 14.80 8.66
N GLU A 6 13.27 15.69 8.31
CA GLU A 6 13.22 16.45 7.05
C GLU A 6 13.34 15.53 5.84
N GLN A 7 14.18 14.50 5.91
CA GLN A 7 14.31 13.51 4.85
C GLN A 7 13.01 12.70 4.69
N LEU A 8 12.39 12.28 5.80
CA LEU A 8 11.09 11.60 5.79
C LEU A 8 9.98 12.50 5.23
N TYR A 9 9.89 13.76 5.66
CA TYR A 9 8.87 14.71 5.21
C TYR A 9 8.97 15.03 3.72
N ASN A 10 10.19 15.17 3.20
CA ASN A 10 10.44 15.45 1.79
C ASN A 10 10.35 14.19 0.90
N GLY A 11 10.03 13.02 1.46
CA GLY A 11 9.95 11.75 0.72
C GLY A 11 11.30 11.15 0.33
N GLU A 12 12.40 11.65 0.90
CA GLU A 12 13.76 11.10 0.66
C GLU A 12 13.96 9.76 1.38
N ILE A 13 13.27 9.56 2.51
CA ILE A 13 13.15 8.27 3.21
C ILE A 13 11.70 7.86 3.14
N PHE A 14 11.41 6.75 2.44
CA PHE A 14 10.06 6.20 2.32
C PHE A 14 10.09 4.69 2.60
N PRO A 15 10.04 4.28 3.88
CA PRO A 15 10.24 2.88 4.25
C PRO A 15 9.24 1.92 3.60
N ALA A 16 8.02 2.41 3.30
CA ALA A 16 6.98 1.63 2.62
C ALA A 16 7.39 1.19 1.20
N GLU A 17 8.07 2.04 0.41
CA GLU A 17 8.60 1.63 -0.91
C GLU A 17 9.90 0.83 -0.80
N GLN A 18 10.69 1.04 0.27
CA GLN A 18 11.86 0.20 0.54
C GLN A 18 11.48 -1.25 0.93
N TYR A 19 10.21 -1.47 1.25
CA TYR A 19 9.59 -2.77 1.51
C TYR A 19 8.87 -3.34 0.29
N ALA A 20 9.08 -2.82 -0.93
CA ALA A 20 8.75 -3.58 -2.12
C ALA A 20 9.49 -4.93 -2.01
N PRO A 21 8.78 -6.08 -1.91
CA PRO A 21 9.43 -7.34 -1.62
C PRO A 21 10.45 -7.62 -2.72
N ARG A 22 11.74 -7.64 -2.35
CA ARG A 22 12.84 -7.81 -3.30
C ARG A 22 12.92 -9.23 -3.89
N GLY A 23 12.10 -10.15 -3.38
CA GLY A 23 12.03 -11.52 -3.87
C GLY A 23 11.28 -11.59 -5.19
N GLU A 24 11.87 -12.26 -6.19
CA GLU A 24 11.21 -12.52 -7.48
C GLU A 24 9.84 -13.21 -7.34
N GLU A 25 9.66 -13.99 -6.26
CA GLU A 25 8.43 -14.74 -6.01
C GLU A 25 7.22 -13.82 -5.79
N TYR A 26 7.39 -12.70 -5.07
CA TYR A 26 6.34 -11.69 -4.93
C TYR A 26 5.93 -11.13 -6.29
N TRP A 27 6.90 -10.78 -7.13
CA TRP A 27 6.63 -10.22 -8.47
C TRP A 27 5.99 -11.25 -9.41
N LYS A 28 6.38 -12.52 -9.33
CA LYS A 28 5.75 -13.61 -10.10
C LYS A 28 4.29 -13.81 -9.69
N ILE A 29 4.01 -13.86 -8.39
CA ILE A 29 2.65 -13.99 -7.87
C ILE A 29 1.81 -12.77 -8.26
N HIS A 30 2.36 -11.57 -8.05
CA HIS A 30 1.69 -10.32 -8.38
C HIS A 30 1.37 -10.21 -9.87
N GLN A 31 2.33 -10.49 -10.77
CA GLN A 31 2.08 -10.52 -12.23
C GLN A 31 1.05 -11.60 -12.62
N GLY A 32 1.10 -12.77 -11.99
CA GLY A 32 0.10 -13.82 -12.20
C GLY A 32 -1.31 -13.36 -11.84
N HIS A 33 -1.47 -12.60 -10.75
CA HIS A 33 -2.76 -12.03 -10.36
C HIS A 33 -3.31 -11.06 -11.41
N TYR A 34 -2.48 -10.20 -12.01
CA TYR A 34 -2.90 -9.28 -13.08
C TYR A 34 -3.50 -10.03 -14.28
N HIS A 35 -2.92 -11.16 -14.66
CA HIS A 35 -3.44 -11.96 -15.77
C HIS A 35 -4.86 -12.48 -15.50
N TYR A 36 -5.16 -12.90 -14.27
CA TYR A 36 -6.51 -13.34 -13.91
C TYR A 36 -7.55 -12.22 -14.00
N TYR A 37 -7.19 -11.00 -13.56
CA TYR A 37 -8.08 -9.84 -13.69
C TYR A 37 -8.33 -9.48 -15.15
N GLU A 38 -7.28 -9.40 -15.97
CA GLU A 38 -7.41 -9.08 -17.39
C GLU A 38 -8.29 -10.09 -18.13
N ASP A 39 -8.08 -11.38 -17.89
CA ASP A 39 -8.85 -12.42 -18.57
C ASP A 39 -10.32 -12.42 -18.11
N PHE A 40 -10.57 -12.17 -16.83
CA PHE A 40 -11.94 -12.04 -16.33
C PHE A 40 -12.66 -10.81 -16.88
N ILE A 41 -11.98 -9.67 -16.96
CA ILE A 41 -12.49 -8.44 -17.60
C ILE A 41 -12.87 -8.73 -19.06
N LYS A 42 -12.01 -9.41 -19.83
CA LYS A 42 -12.31 -9.80 -21.23
C LYS A 42 -13.52 -10.73 -21.34
N LEU A 43 -13.78 -11.58 -20.35
CA LEU A 43 -14.97 -12.44 -20.33
C LEU A 43 -16.23 -11.64 -20.04
N LEU A 44 -16.18 -10.72 -19.07
CA LEU A 44 -17.31 -9.86 -18.70
C LEU A 44 -17.71 -8.90 -19.83
N ALA A 45 -16.73 -8.43 -20.62
CA ALA A 45 -16.97 -7.57 -21.79
C ALA A 45 -17.75 -8.28 -22.92
N LYS A 46 -17.80 -9.62 -22.91
CA LYS A 46 -18.53 -10.42 -23.91
C LYS A 46 -19.98 -10.74 -23.51
N LEU A 47 -20.41 -10.36 -22.32
CA LEU A 47 -21.78 -10.56 -21.85
C LEU A 47 -22.73 -9.52 -22.44
N GLU A 48 -24.02 -9.82 -22.48
CA GLU A 48 -25.07 -8.85 -22.79
C GLU A 48 -26.04 -8.70 -21.60
N PRO A 49 -26.04 -7.55 -20.89
CA PRO A 49 -25.13 -6.40 -21.07
C PRO A 49 -23.71 -6.68 -20.58
N PRO A 50 -22.70 -5.94 -21.07
CA PRO A 50 -21.32 -6.05 -20.59
C PRO A 50 -21.23 -5.62 -19.12
N LEU A 51 -20.36 -6.28 -18.36
CA LEU A 51 -20.21 -6.08 -16.90
C LEU A 51 -18.79 -5.69 -16.48
N ASP A 52 -17.87 -5.59 -17.41
CA ASP A 52 -16.46 -5.30 -17.19
C ASP A 52 -16.24 -3.94 -16.52
N GLU A 53 -16.89 -2.88 -17.00
CA GLU A 53 -16.79 -1.55 -16.38
C GLU A 53 -17.29 -1.54 -14.92
N ARG A 54 -18.39 -2.26 -14.65
CA ARG A 54 -18.94 -2.37 -13.30
C ARG A 54 -17.98 -3.13 -12.39
N PHE A 55 -17.34 -4.18 -12.89
CA PHE A 55 -16.34 -4.93 -12.13
C PHE A 55 -15.11 -4.08 -11.82
N ILE A 56 -14.60 -3.32 -12.80
CA ILE A 56 -13.48 -2.38 -12.58
C ILE A 56 -13.83 -1.39 -11.47
N LYS A 57 -15.02 -0.78 -11.52
CA LYS A 57 -15.48 0.17 -10.49
C LYS A 57 -15.52 -0.44 -9.09
N ILE A 58 -15.99 -1.69 -8.95
CA ILE A 58 -16.00 -2.40 -7.65
C ILE A 58 -14.58 -2.64 -7.15
N MET A 59 -13.65 -3.01 -8.03
CA MET A 59 -12.24 -3.20 -7.66
C MET A 59 -11.59 -1.89 -7.22
N ASP A 60 -11.83 -0.79 -7.94
CA ASP A 60 -11.32 0.53 -7.59
C ASP A 60 -11.85 0.98 -6.22
N GLU A 61 -13.16 0.83 -5.97
CA GLU A 61 -13.79 1.16 -4.69
C GLU A 61 -13.23 0.33 -3.52
N GLN A 62 -12.77 -0.90 -3.76
CA GLN A 62 -12.07 -1.68 -2.72
C GLN A 62 -10.68 -1.12 -2.41
N LEU A 63 -10.04 -0.43 -3.35
CA LEU A 63 -8.72 0.17 -3.14
C LEU A 63 -8.80 1.56 -2.50
N ASP A 64 -9.95 2.24 -2.59
CA ASP A 64 -10.15 3.58 -2.03
C ASP A 64 -9.95 3.64 -0.50
N VAL A 65 -10.14 2.53 0.21
CA VAL A 65 -9.98 2.48 1.68
C VAL A 65 -8.52 2.31 2.11
N ILE A 66 -7.66 1.80 1.24
CA ILE A 66 -6.26 1.46 1.54
C ILE A 66 -5.45 2.67 2.02
N PRO A 67 -5.54 3.87 1.40
CA PRO A 67 -4.82 5.03 1.88
C PRO A 67 -5.18 5.42 3.32
N PHE A 68 -6.45 5.25 3.71
CA PHE A 68 -6.89 5.54 5.08
C PHE A 68 -6.26 4.57 6.07
N GLU A 69 -6.35 3.27 5.81
CA GLU A 69 -5.75 2.22 6.65
C GLU A 69 -4.23 2.42 6.80
N PHE A 70 -3.53 2.72 5.71
CA PHE A 70 -2.09 3.00 5.76
C PHE A 70 -1.78 4.27 6.55
N SER A 71 -2.58 5.33 6.38
CA SER A 71 -2.35 6.58 7.11
C SER A 71 -2.54 6.41 8.62
N GLU A 72 -3.57 5.69 9.05
CA GLU A 72 -3.84 5.42 10.46
C GLU A 72 -2.75 4.53 11.06
N THR A 73 -2.41 3.43 10.37
CA THR A 73 -1.35 2.52 10.81
C THR A 73 0.00 3.22 10.93
N PHE A 74 0.33 4.10 9.98
CA PHE A 74 1.55 4.91 10.03
C PHE A 74 1.55 5.87 11.21
N ILE A 75 0.46 6.63 11.41
CA ILE A 75 0.34 7.60 12.51
C ILE A 75 0.46 6.90 13.87
N ASP A 76 -0.24 5.78 14.04
CA ASP A 76 -0.24 5.07 15.31
C ASP A 76 1.10 4.35 15.57
N GLY A 77 1.71 3.77 14.53
CA GLY A 77 3.06 3.21 14.60
C GLY A 77 4.11 4.27 14.94
N PHE A 78 4.03 5.46 14.35
CA PHE A 78 4.93 6.57 14.64
C PHE A 78 4.78 7.06 16.08
N LYS A 79 3.54 7.26 16.55
CA LYS A 79 3.25 7.63 17.95
C LYS A 79 3.78 6.59 18.92
N LEU A 80 3.63 5.30 18.61
CA LEU A 80 4.16 4.22 19.44
C LEU A 80 5.68 4.29 19.53
N GLY A 81 6.37 4.43 18.38
CA GLY A 81 7.82 4.58 18.36
C GLY A 81 8.30 5.77 19.19
N ALA A 82 7.63 6.93 19.08
CA ALA A 82 7.95 8.11 19.88
C ALA A 82 7.75 7.87 21.39
N LYS A 83 6.67 7.19 21.79
CA LYS A 83 6.42 6.82 23.20
C LYS A 83 7.50 5.90 23.75
N MET A 84 7.89 4.88 22.98
CA MET A 84 8.96 3.95 23.38
C MET A 84 10.29 4.69 23.60
N MET A 85 10.65 5.62 22.71
CA MET A 85 11.86 6.43 22.89
C MET A 85 11.75 7.33 24.13
N ALA A 86 10.62 8.00 24.33
CA ALA A 86 10.40 8.85 25.51
C ALA A 86 10.45 8.06 26.84
N GLU A 87 10.01 6.80 26.83
CA GLU A 87 10.12 5.89 27.98
C GLU A 87 11.59 5.54 28.29
N VAL A 88 12.39 5.20 27.27
CA VAL A 88 13.82 4.90 27.43
C VAL A 88 14.59 6.06 28.07
N PHE A 89 14.24 7.30 27.75
CA PHE A 89 14.90 8.50 28.28
C PHE A 89 14.24 9.07 29.55
N ARG A 90 13.24 8.38 30.13
CA ARG A 90 12.48 8.90 31.28
C ARG A 90 13.15 8.67 32.64
N ASP A 91 14.12 7.76 32.70
CA ASP A 91 14.85 7.37 33.90
C ASP A 91 16.28 7.93 33.97
N GLU A 92 16.54 9.07 33.29
CA GLU A 92 17.70 9.95 33.53
C GLU A 92 17.29 11.23 34.28
#